data_AF-A0A527CTP1-F1
#
_entry.id   AF-A0A527CTP1-F1
#
_cell.length_a   1.000
_cell.length_b   1.000
_cell.length_c   1.000
_cell.angle_alpha   90.00
_cell.angle_beta   90.00
_cell.angle_gamma   90.00
#
_symmetry.space_group_name_H-M   'P 1'
#
loop_
_entity.id
_entity.type
_entity.pdbx_description
1 polymer ?
#
loop_
_entity_poly.entity_id
_entity_poly.type
_entity_poly.pdbx_seq_one_letter_code
_entity_poly.pdbx_strand_id
1 'polypeptide(L)' 'AVPLNARELDQLTSDTADEMLGLGPIEPLLKDDSITDIMINTHKRVFIERRGMIEETPIRFRDEAHLLRVINKIVSAIG' A
#
# COMPACT_ATOMS: atom_id res chain seq x y z
N ALA A 1 -25.78 17.68 9.14
CA ALA A 1 -24.95 16.46 9.18
C ALA A 1 -24.87 15.94 7.76
N VAL A 2 -23.70 15.96 7.13
CA VAL A 2 -23.51 15.40 5.78
C VAL A 2 -23.53 13.87 5.94
N PRO A 3 -24.40 13.13 5.22
CA PRO A 3 -24.41 11.68 5.32
C PRO A 3 -23.15 11.16 4.64
N LEU A 4 -22.21 10.65 5.44
CA LEU A 4 -21.06 9.88 4.96
C LEU A 4 -21.60 8.73 4.13
N ASN A 5 -21.22 8.72 2.85
CA ASN A 5 -21.68 7.71 1.91
C ASN A 5 -21.08 6.37 2.34
N ALA A 6 -21.86 5.28 2.37
CA ALA A 6 -21.39 3.98 2.86
C ALA A 6 -20.08 3.51 2.18
N ARG A 7 -19.83 3.95 0.94
CA ARG A 7 -18.58 3.73 0.20
C ARG A 7 -17.36 4.46 0.76
N GLU A 8 -17.55 5.68 1.27
CA GLU A 8 -16.48 6.45 1.92
C GLU A 8 -16.16 5.84 3.29
N LEU A 9 -17.18 5.35 4.00
CA LEU A 9 -16.99 4.62 5.25
C LEU A 9 -16.29 3.27 5.02
N ASP A 10 -16.66 2.54 3.97
CA ASP A 10 -16.00 1.28 3.59
C ASP A 10 -14.53 1.49 3.23
N GLN A 11 -14.19 2.56 2.49
CA GLN A 11 -12.79 2.95 2.23
C GLN A 11 -12.05 3.32 3.51
N LEU A 12 -12.67 4.11 4.41
CA LEU A 12 -12.09 4.47 5.71
C LEU A 12 -11.86 3.24 6.61
N THR A 13 -12.75 2.25 6.58
CA THR A 13 -12.57 1.01 7.34
C THR A 13 -11.57 0.05 6.70
N SER A 14 -11.48 0.00 5.37
CA SER A 14 -10.48 -0.81 4.66
C SER A 14 -9.07 -0.36 4.99
N ASP A 15 -8.83 0.95 5.07
CA ASP A 15 -7.53 1.52 5.42
C ASP A 15 -7.12 1.20 6.87
N THR A 16 -8.07 0.86 7.74
CA THR A 16 -7.82 0.57 9.16
C THR A 16 -7.72 -0.94 9.45
N ALA A 17 -8.42 -1.79 8.68
CA ALA A 17 -8.50 -3.23 8.91
C ALA A 17 -7.30 -4.02 8.36
N ASP A 18 -6.72 -3.58 7.24
CA ASP A 18 -5.58 -4.28 6.61
C ASP A 18 -4.28 -4.22 7.43
N GLU A 19 -4.21 -3.37 8.47
CA GLU A 19 -3.02 -3.24 9.31
C GLU A 19 -2.79 -4.42 10.27
N MET A 20 -3.82 -5.23 10.56
CA MET A 20 -3.73 -6.19 11.67
C MET A 20 -3.14 -7.56 11.29
N LEU A 21 -3.09 -7.94 10.00
CA LEU A 21 -2.64 -9.29 9.59
C LEU A 21 -1.73 -9.35 8.35
N GLY A 22 -1.64 -8.30 7.52
CA GLY A 22 -1.00 -8.35 6.19
C GLY A 22 0.25 -7.48 5.99
N LEU A 23 0.60 -7.29 4.71
CA LEU A 23 1.64 -6.35 4.24
C LEU A 23 1.12 -4.91 4.13
N GLY A 24 -0.12 -4.67 4.54
CA GLY A 24 -0.76 -3.36 4.52
C GLY A 24 -1.06 -2.90 3.09
N PRO A 25 -0.95 -1.59 2.80
CA PRO A 25 -1.52 -1.01 1.58
C PRO A 25 -0.77 -1.41 0.29
N ILE A 26 0.37 -2.07 0.40
CA ILE A 26 1.17 -2.55 -0.74
C ILE A 26 0.71 -3.92 -1.27
N GLU A 27 -0.08 -4.67 -0.48
CA GLU A 27 -0.47 -6.04 -0.80
C GLU A 27 -1.17 -6.20 -2.17
N PRO A 28 -2.06 -5.28 -2.61
CA PRO A 28 -2.64 -5.36 -3.95
C PRO A 28 -1.61 -5.21 -5.08
N LEU A 29 -0.54 -4.43 -4.87
CA LEU A 29 0.52 -4.27 -5.86
C LEU A 29 1.36 -5.55 -5.97
N LEU A 30 1.65 -6.20 -4.84
CA LEU A 30 2.43 -7.44 -4.83
C LEU A 30 1.70 -8.62 -5.47
N LYS A 31 0.36 -8.59 -5.51
CA LYS A 31 -0.47 -9.62 -6.18
C LYS A 31 -0.65 -9.38 -7.68
N ASP A 32 -0.15 -8.27 -8.20
CA ASP A 32 -0.33 -7.89 -9.59
C ASP A 32 0.89 -8.26 -10.44
N ASP A 33 0.77 -9.38 -11.16
CA ASP A 33 1.85 -9.95 -11.98
C ASP A 33 2.30 -9.05 -13.14
N SER A 34 1.58 -7.96 -13.45
CA SER A 34 2.00 -7.03 -14.49
C SER A 34 2.91 -5.90 -13.98
N ILE A 35 3.09 -5.80 -12.66
CA ILE A 35 4.07 -4.92 -12.02
C ILE A 35 5.41 -5.64 -11.97
N THR A 36 6.44 -4.99 -12.49
CA THR A 36 7.81 -5.52 -12.43
C THR A 36 8.57 -5.00 -11.22
N ASP A 37 8.33 -3.73 -10.87
CA ASP A 37 9.02 -3.05 -9.77
C ASP A 37 8.07 -2.17 -8.96
N ILE A 38 8.28 -2.14 -7.64
CA ILE A 38 7.59 -1.22 -6.72
C ILE A 38 8.66 -0.33 -6.08
N MET A 39 8.54 0.98 -6.28
CA MET A 39 9.49 1.97 -5.77
C MET A 39 8.82 2.86 -4.73
N ILE A 40 9.42 2.96 -3.55
CA ILE A 40 8.89 3.76 -2.45
C ILE A 40 9.89 4.85 -2.11
N ASN A 41 9.57 6.10 -2.45
CA ASN A 41 10.45 7.24 -2.15
C ASN A 41 10.22 7.75 -0.72
N THR A 42 8.97 7.79 -0.28
CA THR A 42 8.57 8.14 1.08
C THR A 42 7.30 7.39 1.45
N HIS A 43 6.91 7.44 2.73
CA HIS A 43 5.62 6.90 3.17
C HIS A 43 4.41 7.51 2.41
N LYS A 44 4.59 8.64 1.72
CA LYS A 44 3.56 9.33 0.92
C LYS A 44 3.70 9.16 -0.59
N ARG A 45 4.77 8.54 -1.11
CA ARG A 45 5.02 8.47 -2.55
C ARG A 45 5.50 7.08 -2.94
N VAL A 46 4.62 6.38 -3.64
CA VAL A 46 4.81 5.01 -4.12
C VAL A 46 4.57 4.98 -5.62
N PHE A 47 5.53 4.45 -6.35
CA PHE A 47 5.52 4.27 -7.79
C PHE A 47 5.60 2.80 -8.13
N ILE A 48 5.10 2.44 -9.31
CA ILE A 48 5.20 1.11 -9.86
C ILE A 48 5.71 1.18 -11.28
N GLU A 49 6.43 0.16 -11.70
CA GLU A 49 6.79 -0.05 -13.10
C GLU A 49 5.88 -1.13 -13.69
N ARG A 50 5.24 -0.81 -14.81
CA ARG A 50 4.49 -1.76 -15.62
C ARG A 50 4.93 -1.62 -17.07
N ARG A 51 5.38 -2.74 -17.65
CA ARG A 51 5.76 -2.79 -19.08
C ARG A 51 6.77 -1.70 -19.48
N GLY A 52 7.73 -1.37 -18.60
CA GLY A 52 8.74 -0.33 -18.85
C GLY A 52 8.28 1.11 -18.61
N MET A 53 7.07 1.32 -18.09
CA MET A 53 6.52 2.64 -17.77
C MET A 53 6.35 2.81 -16.26
N ILE A 54 6.81 3.94 -15.74
CA ILE A 54 6.66 4.30 -14.33
C ILE A 54 5.34 5.04 -14.12
N GLU A 55 4.54 4.57 -13.18
CA GLU A 55 3.24 5.13 -12.82
C GLU A 55 3.19 5.44 -11.31
N GLU A 56 2.63 6.59 -10.94
CA GLU A 56 2.38 6.90 -9.53
C GLU A 56 1.12 6.18 -9.05
N THR A 57 1.21 5.53 -7.89
CA THR A 57 0.06 4.83 -7.29
C THR A 57 -0.69 5.73 -6.32
N PRO A 58 -1.99 5.47 -6.07
CA PRO A 58 -2.74 6.13 -5.00
C PRO A 58 -2.37 5.61 -3.60
N ILE A 59 -1.56 4.55 -3.51
CA ILE A 59 -1.19 3.92 -2.24
C ILE A 59 -0.31 4.84 -1.41
N ARG A 60 -0.63 4.92 -0.12
CA ARG A 60 0.07 5.72 0.89
C ARG A 60 0.20 4.90 2.15
N PHE A 61 1.36 5.00 2.80
CA PHE A 61 1.57 4.53 4.15
C PHE A 61 1.21 5.64 5.14
N ARG A 62 0.60 5.25 6.26
CA ARG A 62 0.19 6.19 7.32
C ARG A 62 1.32 7.13 7.74
N ASP A 63 2.49 6.54 8.03
CA ASP A 63 3.68 7.22 8.50
C ASP A 63 4.93 6.40 8.16
N GLU A 64 6.10 6.97 8.42
CA GLU A 64 7.39 6.31 8.17
C GLU A 64 7.58 5.04 9.02
N ALA A 65 7.08 5.02 10.25
CA ALA A 65 7.15 3.84 11.11
C ALA A 65 6.30 2.68 10.57
N HIS A 66 5.14 2.99 9.96
CA HIS A 66 4.32 2.01 9.26
C HIS A 66 5.05 1.45 8.04
N LEU A 67 5.66 2.30 7.21
CA LEU A 67 6.47 1.86 6.08
C LEU A 67 7.59 0.89 6.50
N LEU A 68 8.38 1.27 7.52
CA LEU A 68 9.48 0.43 8.01
C LEU A 68 9.00 -0.91 8.56
N ARG A 69 7.85 -0.95 9.25
CA ARG A 69 7.25 -2.23 9.71
C ARG A 69 6.91 -3.15 8.54
N VAL A 70 6.36 -2.61 7.45
CA VAL A 70 6.04 -3.39 6.24
C VAL A 70 7.31 -3.90 5.56
N ILE A 71 8.32 -3.03 5.37
CA ILE A 71 9.62 -3.43 4.78
C ILE A 71 10.24 -4.57 5.59
N ASN A 72 10.28 -4.46 6.91
CA ASN A 72 10.85 -5.49 7.78
C ASN A 72 10.12 -6.84 7.65
N LYS A 73 8.79 -6.84 7.49
CA LYS A 73 8.03 -8.07 7.25
C LYS A 73 8.43 -8.74 5.93
N ILE A 74 8.57 -7.96 4.85
CA ILE A 74 8.97 -8.47 3.53
C ILE A 74 10.36 -9.10 3.61
N VAL A 75 11.33 -8.39 4.19
CA VAL A 75 12.69 -8.89 4.37
C VAL A 75 12.71 -10.16 5.22
N SER A 76 11.89 -10.21 6.28
CA SER A 76 11.81 -11.39 7.17
C SER A 76 11.17 -12.61 6.51
N ALA A 77 10.36 -12.44 5.47
CA ALA A 77 9.74 -13.55 4.75
C ALA A 77 10.67 -14.17 3.69
N ILE A 78 11.71 -13.44 3.28
CA ILE A 78 12.70 -13.87 2.27
C ILE A 78 13.92 -14.56 2.94
N GLY A 79 14.03 -14.50 4.28
CA GLY A 79 15.04 -15.22 5.08
C GLY A 79 14.53 -16.56 5.61
#